data_AF-A0A936E5B0-F1
#
_entry.id   AF-A0A936E5B0-F1
#
_cell.length_a   1.000
_cell.length_b   1.000
_cell.length_c   1.000
_cell.angle_alpha   90.00
_cell.angle_beta   90.00
_cell.angle_gamma   90.00
#
_symmetry.space_group_name_H-M   'P 1'
#
loop_
_entity.id
_entity.type
_entity.pdbx_description
1 polymer ?
#
loop_
_entity_poly.entity_id
_entity_poly.type
_entity_poly.pdbx_seq_one_letter_code
_entity_poly.pdbx_strand_id
1 'polypeptide(L)'
;MGYWAVDIAIQNSIVWNNEDSSGIGTAESSIYHADAAFTATFSHTLVQGCNPSGAWVASCGIDGGNNLADADPLFVDTPNPSTAPHANGNVRLLAGSPAIDAGDNSANNTAVDLDGHGRIQNGVIDLGAYETATAVCPPSGLLYVNHAATGGNAGTSWADAYTNLQSALTFLSEPCEIWVAR
;
A
#
# COMPACT_ATOMS: atom_id res chain seq x y z
N MET A 1 32.80 -14.71 19.91
CA MET A 1 31.94 -13.52 19.77
C MET A 1 30.62 -14.02 19.18
N GLY A 2 29.58 -14.13 19.99
CA GLY A 2 28.25 -14.50 19.49
C GLY A 2 27.64 -13.28 18.83
N TYR A 3 27.42 -13.35 17.51
CA TYR A 3 26.59 -12.39 16.82
C TYR A 3 25.16 -12.65 17.29
N TRP A 4 24.53 -11.67 17.95
CA TRP A 4 23.10 -11.72 18.19
C TRP A 4 22.45 -11.63 16.81
N ALA A 5 21.84 -12.71 16.35
CA ALA A 5 21.02 -12.67 15.15
C ALA A 5 19.93 -11.62 15.41
N VAL A 6 19.97 -10.53 14.65
CA VAL A 6 18.86 -9.58 14.62
C VAL A 6 17.90 -10.15 13.60
N ASP A 7 16.83 -10.77 14.06
CA ASP A 7 15.75 -11.22 13.20
C ASP A 7 15.02 -9.96 12.69
N ILE A 8 15.33 -9.56 11.46
CA ILE A 8 14.59 -8.51 10.77
C ILE A 8 13.35 -9.17 10.18
N ALA A 9 12.17 -8.76 10.63
CA ALA A 9 10.90 -9.15 10.03
C ALA A 9 10.31 -7.97 9.26
N ILE A 10 10.00 -8.18 7.98
CA ILE A 10 9.34 -7.21 7.12
C ILE A 10 7.93 -7.73 6.82
N GLN A 11 6.93 -6.99 7.28
CA GLN A 11 5.52 -7.37 7.21
C GLN A 11 4.66 -6.20 6.76
N ASN A 12 3.51 -6.49 6.15
CA ASN A 12 2.53 -5.48 5.69
C ASN A 12 3.17 -4.37 4.85
N SER A 13 4.14 -4.74 4.00
CA SER A 13 5.04 -3.80 3.34
C SER A 13 5.01 -3.97 1.82
N ILE A 14 5.18 -2.85 1.12
CA ILE A 14 5.38 -2.81 -0.33
C ILE A 14 6.77 -2.25 -0.62
N VAL A 15 7.54 -2.97 -1.43
CA VAL A 15 8.84 -2.55 -1.97
C VAL A 15 8.72 -2.65 -3.48
N TRP A 16 8.66 -1.50 -4.16
CA TRP A 16 8.28 -1.44 -5.56
C TRP A 16 8.97 -0.31 -6.31
N ASN A 17 9.27 -0.55 -7.58
CA ASN A 17 9.86 0.40 -8.52
C ASN A 17 11.21 0.98 -8.04
N ASN A 18 12.02 0.19 -7.33
CA ASN A 18 13.38 0.58 -6.98
C ASN A 18 14.32 0.39 -8.18
N GLU A 19 15.42 1.14 -8.23
CA GLU A 19 16.42 1.04 -9.29
C GLU A 19 17.84 1.01 -8.71
N ASP A 20 18.66 0.12 -9.24
CA ASP A 20 20.10 0.13 -9.06
C ASP A 20 20.81 -0.22 -10.38
N SER A 21 22.09 -0.60 -10.33
CA SER A 21 22.83 -1.00 -11.53
C SER A 21 22.32 -2.27 -12.23
N SER A 22 21.51 -3.08 -11.56
CA SER A 22 20.88 -4.28 -12.15
C SER A 22 19.60 -3.94 -12.94
N GLY A 23 19.06 -2.74 -12.78
CA GLY A 23 17.86 -2.23 -13.46
C GLY A 23 16.72 -1.88 -12.49
N ILE A 24 15.56 -1.53 -13.06
CA ILE A 24 14.37 -1.18 -12.29
C ILE A 24 13.60 -2.45 -11.92
N GLY A 25 13.22 -2.60 -10.65
CA GLY A 25 12.30 -3.62 -10.18
C GLY A 25 12.85 -5.04 -10.17
N THR A 26 14.17 -5.19 -10.23
CA THR A 26 14.84 -6.49 -10.04
C THR A 26 14.89 -6.86 -8.55
N ALA A 27 15.09 -8.14 -8.27
CA ALA A 27 15.31 -8.62 -6.90
C ALA A 27 16.44 -7.83 -6.19
N GLU A 28 17.56 -7.58 -6.86
CA GLU A 28 18.73 -6.88 -6.29
C GLU A 28 18.44 -5.39 -6.04
N SER A 29 17.71 -4.73 -6.95
CA SER A 29 17.29 -3.33 -6.77
C SER A 29 16.29 -3.16 -5.62
N SER A 30 15.47 -4.19 -5.36
CA SER A 30 14.50 -4.19 -4.27
C SER A 30 15.14 -4.53 -2.93
N ILE A 31 15.96 -5.59 -2.90
CA ILE A 31 16.51 -6.17 -1.67
C ILE A 31 18.00 -6.51 -1.89
N TYR A 32 18.86 -5.82 -1.14
CA TYR A 32 20.31 -6.04 -1.16
C TYR A 32 20.82 -6.52 0.20
N HIS A 33 21.54 -7.64 0.20
CA HIS A 33 22.19 -8.21 1.38
C HIS A 33 23.70 -8.04 1.27
N ALA A 34 24.27 -7.11 2.04
CA ALA A 34 25.71 -6.88 2.05
C ALA A 34 26.52 -8.02 2.70
N ASP A 35 25.88 -8.79 3.59
CA ASP A 35 26.49 -9.88 4.34
C ASP A 35 25.49 -11.06 4.42
N ALA A 36 25.93 -12.23 3.94
CA ALA A 36 25.13 -13.45 3.92
C ALA A 36 24.78 -13.98 5.32
N ALA A 37 25.41 -13.47 6.38
CA ALA A 37 25.07 -13.80 7.76
C ALA A 37 23.79 -13.12 8.27
N PHE A 38 23.24 -12.15 7.53
CA PHE A 38 22.00 -11.46 7.86
C PHE A 38 20.92 -11.75 6.82
N THR A 39 19.81 -12.30 7.29
CA THR A 39 18.62 -12.57 6.47
C THR A 39 17.42 -11.94 7.13
N ALA A 40 16.63 -11.20 6.36
CA ALA A 40 15.30 -10.78 6.78
C ALA A 40 14.27 -11.86 6.42
N THR A 41 13.22 -11.95 7.23
CA THR A 41 12.03 -12.75 6.95
C THR A 41 10.93 -11.83 6.42
N PHE A 42 10.31 -12.22 5.31
CA PHE A 42 9.25 -11.45 4.65
C PHE A 42 7.95 -12.24 4.72
N SER A 43 6.88 -11.62 5.23
CA SER A 43 5.55 -12.21 5.21
C SER A 43 4.49 -11.14 5.00
N HIS A 44 3.44 -11.46 4.24
CA HIS A 44 2.43 -10.46 3.86
C HIS A 44 3.08 -9.22 3.25
N THR A 45 3.87 -9.42 2.19
CA THR A 45 4.56 -8.33 1.48
C THR A 45 4.33 -8.39 -0.02
N LEU A 46 4.57 -7.27 -0.69
CA LEU A 46 4.71 -7.18 -2.14
C LEU A 46 6.08 -6.58 -2.44
N VAL A 47 7.02 -7.42 -2.86
CA VAL A 47 8.42 -7.02 -3.11
C VAL A 47 8.77 -7.35 -4.56
N GLN A 48 8.89 -6.32 -5.40
CA GLN A 48 9.13 -6.49 -6.83
C GLN A 48 10.43 -7.26 -7.10
N GLY A 49 10.35 -8.27 -7.95
CA GLY A 49 11.49 -9.12 -8.31
C GLY A 49 11.73 -10.27 -7.34
N CYS A 50 11.11 -10.28 -6.15
CA CYS A 50 11.33 -11.28 -5.12
C CYS A 50 10.29 -12.39 -5.09
N ASN A 51 9.16 -12.23 -5.80
CA ASN A 51 8.17 -13.30 -5.93
C ASN A 51 7.62 -13.41 -7.37
N PRO A 52 8.48 -13.53 -8.39
CA PRO A 52 8.06 -13.61 -9.77
C PRO A 52 7.21 -14.86 -9.99
N SER A 53 6.00 -14.68 -10.54
CA SER A 53 5.04 -15.77 -10.76
C SER A 53 4.63 -16.56 -9.49
N GLY A 54 4.77 -15.96 -8.31
CA GLY A 54 4.40 -16.59 -7.03
C GLY A 54 5.41 -17.60 -6.50
N ALA A 55 6.64 -17.59 -7.01
CA ALA A 55 7.76 -18.36 -6.46
C ALA A 55 8.79 -17.42 -5.80
N TRP A 56 9.00 -17.57 -4.50
CA TRP A 56 9.93 -16.72 -3.74
C TRP A 56 11.38 -16.89 -4.17
N VAL A 57 12.09 -15.77 -4.33
CA VAL A 57 13.51 -15.72 -4.68
C VAL A 57 14.35 -15.75 -3.40
N ALA A 58 15.10 -16.84 -3.20
CA ALA A 58 15.89 -17.04 -1.99
C ALA A 58 16.94 -15.95 -1.72
N SER A 59 17.44 -15.25 -2.76
CA SER A 59 18.37 -14.13 -2.57
C SER A 59 17.73 -12.90 -1.92
N CYS A 60 16.40 -12.80 -1.91
CA CYS A 60 15.68 -11.75 -1.21
C CYS A 60 15.53 -12.01 0.30
N GLY A 61 15.84 -13.22 0.79
CA GLY A 61 15.69 -13.57 2.20
C GLY A 61 14.74 -14.74 2.43
N ILE A 62 14.25 -14.86 3.66
CA ILE A 62 13.42 -15.98 4.10
C ILE A 62 11.95 -15.70 3.78
N ASP A 63 11.31 -16.65 3.10
CA ASP A 63 9.86 -16.63 2.87
C ASP A 63 9.13 -17.03 4.17
N GLY A 64 8.50 -16.06 4.81
CA GLY A 64 7.61 -16.24 5.94
C GLY A 64 6.16 -16.53 5.55
N GLY A 65 5.84 -16.57 4.25
CA GLY A 65 4.53 -16.89 3.71
C GLY A 65 3.65 -15.67 3.41
N ASN A 66 2.61 -15.89 2.58
CA ASN A 66 1.63 -14.88 2.16
C ASN A 66 2.23 -13.65 1.46
N ASN A 67 3.40 -13.80 0.83
CA ASN A 67 3.94 -12.77 -0.03
C ASN A 67 3.20 -12.78 -1.38
N LEU A 68 2.76 -11.62 -1.85
CA LEU A 68 2.08 -11.47 -3.12
C LEU A 68 3.05 -11.73 -4.28
N ALA A 69 2.55 -12.31 -5.37
CA ALA A 69 3.32 -12.42 -6.60
C ALA A 69 3.59 -11.02 -7.18
N ASP A 70 4.67 -10.90 -7.96
CA ASP A 70 5.02 -9.65 -8.65
C ASP A 70 3.86 -9.15 -9.51
N ALA A 71 3.13 -8.17 -8.98
CA ALA A 71 1.99 -7.52 -9.61
C ALA A 71 1.99 -6.04 -9.23
N ASP A 72 1.63 -5.17 -10.17
CA ASP A 72 1.64 -3.72 -9.96
C ASP A 72 0.73 -3.35 -8.76
N PRO A 73 1.25 -2.66 -7.72
CA PRO A 73 0.46 -2.18 -6.59
C PRO A 73 -0.55 -1.09 -6.98
N LEU A 74 -0.51 -0.58 -8.22
CA LEU A 74 -1.43 0.45 -8.72
C LEU A 74 -1.43 1.71 -7.83
N PHE A 75 -0.26 2.31 -7.62
CA PHE A 75 -0.19 3.60 -6.93
C PHE A 75 -0.84 4.72 -7.74
N VAL A 76 -1.38 5.73 -7.05
CA VAL A 76 -1.94 6.95 -7.70
C VAL A 76 -0.88 7.69 -8.53
N ASP A 77 0.33 7.82 -7.99
CA ASP A 77 1.47 8.43 -8.66
C ASP A 77 2.76 7.74 -8.20
N THR A 78 3.22 6.75 -8.98
CA THR A 78 4.43 5.98 -8.70
C THR A 78 5.67 6.88 -8.85
N PRO A 79 6.49 7.07 -7.80
CA PRO A 79 7.72 7.85 -7.90
C PRO A 79 8.69 7.30 -8.95
N ASN A 80 9.34 8.18 -9.71
CA ASN A 80 10.37 7.79 -10.68
C ASN A 80 11.72 7.52 -9.96
N PRO A 81 12.24 6.28 -9.99
CA PRO A 81 13.43 5.91 -9.22
C PRO A 81 14.70 6.59 -9.71
N SER A 82 14.81 6.91 -10.99
CA SER A 82 15.97 7.61 -11.56
C SER A 82 16.18 9.02 -11.01
N THR A 83 15.16 9.57 -10.32
CA THR A 83 15.19 10.90 -9.70
C THR A 83 15.27 10.84 -8.18
N ALA A 84 15.53 9.66 -7.60
CA ALA A 84 15.63 9.50 -6.15
C ALA A 84 16.83 10.28 -5.54
N PRO A 85 16.72 10.75 -4.28
CA PRO A 85 15.51 10.75 -3.45
C PRO A 85 14.49 11.79 -3.94
N HIS A 86 13.21 11.43 -3.92
CA HIS A 86 12.11 12.30 -4.31
C HIS A 86 11.30 12.76 -3.09
N ALA A 87 10.82 14.01 -3.14
CA ALA A 87 9.88 14.55 -2.15
C ALA A 87 8.42 14.49 -2.62
N ASN A 88 8.22 13.93 -3.81
CA ASN A 88 7.00 13.90 -4.59
C ASN A 88 6.62 12.44 -4.93
N GLY A 89 5.36 12.24 -5.31
CA GLY A 89 4.72 10.94 -5.52
C GLY A 89 3.48 10.76 -4.63
N ASN A 90 2.66 9.76 -4.95
CA ASN A 90 1.47 9.40 -4.19
C ASN A 90 1.30 7.88 -4.18
N VAL A 91 1.78 7.26 -3.11
CA VAL A 91 1.80 5.79 -2.93
C VAL A 91 0.51 5.24 -2.30
N ARG A 92 -0.59 6.01 -2.34
CA ARG A 92 -1.93 5.46 -2.08
C ARG A 92 -2.31 4.48 -3.19
N LEU A 93 -3.02 3.42 -2.83
CA LEU A 93 -3.44 2.39 -3.79
C LEU A 93 -4.71 2.81 -4.53
N LEU A 94 -4.79 2.49 -5.81
CA LEU A 94 -6.00 2.59 -6.63
C LEU A 94 -6.86 1.31 -6.49
N ALA A 95 -8.14 1.39 -6.89
CA ALA A 95 -9.01 0.20 -6.91
C ALA A 95 -8.43 -0.92 -7.78
N GLY A 96 -8.64 -2.15 -7.32
CA GLY A 96 -8.15 -3.35 -7.98
C GLY A 96 -6.66 -3.62 -7.71
N SER A 97 -6.02 -2.83 -6.85
CA SER A 97 -4.66 -3.12 -6.40
C SER A 97 -4.62 -4.48 -5.70
N PRO A 98 -3.63 -5.33 -6.00
CA PRO A 98 -3.45 -6.60 -5.32
C PRO A 98 -3.06 -6.43 -3.84
N ALA A 99 -2.63 -5.23 -3.44
CA ALA A 99 -2.20 -4.92 -2.09
C ALA A 99 -3.34 -4.56 -1.12
N ILE A 100 -4.58 -4.45 -1.63
CA ILE A 100 -5.78 -4.20 -0.83
C ILE A 100 -6.19 -5.49 -0.10
N ASP A 101 -6.55 -5.37 1.18
CA ASP A 101 -7.02 -6.47 2.04
C ASP A 101 -6.05 -7.69 2.04
N ALA A 102 -4.74 -7.44 1.93
CA ALA A 102 -3.73 -8.50 1.72
C ALA A 102 -2.73 -8.66 2.88
N GLY A 103 -2.84 -7.85 3.93
CA GLY A 103 -1.94 -7.87 5.08
C GLY A 103 -2.38 -8.73 6.25
N ASP A 104 -1.59 -8.70 7.33
CA ASP A 104 -1.82 -9.36 8.60
C ASP A 104 -2.22 -8.35 9.68
N ASN A 105 -3.46 -8.43 10.14
CA ASN A 105 -4.00 -7.58 11.21
C ASN A 105 -3.25 -7.71 12.54
N SER A 106 -2.60 -8.84 12.80
CA SER A 106 -1.85 -9.07 14.04
C SER A 106 -0.49 -8.36 14.03
N ALA A 107 0.06 -8.10 12.84
CA ALA A 107 1.27 -7.33 12.62
C ALA A 107 0.99 -5.83 12.49
N ASN A 108 0.15 -5.28 13.37
CA ASN A 108 -0.22 -3.87 13.41
C ASN A 108 0.01 -3.28 14.81
N ASN A 109 0.79 -2.21 14.88
CA ASN A 109 1.11 -1.47 16.10
C ASN A 109 0.52 -0.04 16.11
N THR A 110 -0.23 0.34 15.08
CA THR A 110 -0.83 1.67 14.93
C THR A 110 -2.35 1.58 14.79
N ALA A 111 -3.05 2.57 15.34
CA ALA A 111 -4.51 2.63 15.22
C ALA A 111 -4.94 3.15 13.84
N VAL A 112 -4.13 4.04 13.25
CA VAL A 112 -4.44 4.74 12.00
C VAL A 112 -3.24 4.75 11.04
N ASP A 113 -3.52 4.90 9.76
CA ASP A 113 -2.53 5.09 8.69
C ASP A 113 -1.99 6.54 8.64
N LEU A 114 -1.19 6.85 7.62
CA LEU A 114 -0.62 8.20 7.43
C LEU A 114 -1.66 9.26 7.02
N ASP A 115 -2.87 8.88 6.62
CA ASP A 115 -4.00 9.78 6.36
C ASP A 115 -4.96 9.90 7.54
N GLY A 116 -4.72 9.15 8.62
CA GLY A 116 -5.58 9.12 9.80
C GLY A 116 -6.77 8.16 9.69
N HIS A 117 -6.85 7.32 8.64
CA HIS A 117 -7.85 6.25 8.56
C HIS A 117 -7.46 5.08 9.44
N GLY A 118 -8.43 4.36 10.00
CA GLY A 118 -8.15 3.16 10.78
C GLY A 118 -7.38 2.12 9.96
N ARG A 119 -6.31 1.53 10.51
CA ARG A 119 -5.47 0.53 9.81
C ARG A 119 -6.21 -0.76 9.41
N ILE A 120 -7.39 -1.03 9.93
CA ILE A 120 -8.17 -2.21 9.55
C ILE A 120 -9.49 -1.69 8.99
N GLN A 121 -9.57 -1.64 7.66
CA GLN A 121 -10.81 -1.40 6.91
C GLN A 121 -11.27 -2.73 6.32
N ASN A 122 -12.58 -2.88 6.07
CA ASN A 122 -13.14 -4.11 5.47
C ASN A 122 -12.76 -5.47 6.15
N GLY A 123 -12.17 -5.43 7.35
CA GLY A 123 -11.72 -6.61 8.10
C GLY A 123 -10.26 -7.01 7.88
N VAL A 124 -9.52 -6.43 6.92
CA VAL A 124 -8.11 -6.75 6.67
C VAL A 124 -7.29 -5.48 6.42
N ILE A 125 -6.05 -5.45 6.89
CA ILE A 125 -5.11 -4.35 6.67
C ILE A 125 -4.56 -4.40 5.24
N ASP A 126 -4.47 -3.25 4.58
CA ASP A 126 -3.78 -3.13 3.29
C ASP A 126 -2.26 -3.21 3.47
N LEU A 127 -1.56 -3.65 2.44
CA LEU A 127 -0.09 -3.57 2.43
C LEU A 127 0.35 -2.11 2.25
N GLY A 128 1.38 -1.71 3.00
CA GLY A 128 1.99 -0.39 2.90
C GLY A 128 1.54 0.60 3.97
N ALA A 129 1.78 1.88 3.70
CA ALA A 129 1.66 2.95 4.69
C ALA A 129 0.27 3.62 4.74
N TYR A 130 -0.54 3.41 3.70
CA TYR A 130 -1.87 3.99 3.53
C TYR A 130 -2.88 2.87 3.34
N GLU A 131 -4.02 2.99 3.99
CA GLU A 131 -5.17 2.15 3.69
C GLU A 131 -5.93 2.75 2.52
N THR A 132 -6.52 1.90 1.68
CA THR A 132 -7.52 2.32 0.74
C THR A 132 -8.75 2.79 1.50
N ALA A 133 -9.13 4.04 1.27
CA ALA A 133 -10.36 4.56 1.83
C ALA A 133 -11.53 3.78 1.23
N THR A 134 -12.13 2.88 2.01
CA THR A 134 -13.42 2.32 1.62
C THR A 134 -14.46 3.44 1.65
N ALA A 135 -14.85 3.95 0.48
CA ALA A 135 -16.05 4.77 0.34
C ALA A 135 -17.27 3.86 0.52
N VAL A 136 -17.51 3.39 1.74
CA VAL A 136 -18.77 2.75 2.07
C VAL A 136 -19.85 3.80 1.89
N CYS A 137 -20.87 3.50 1.08
CA CYS A 137 -22.00 4.41 0.96
C CYS A 137 -22.55 4.66 2.37
N PRO A 138 -22.53 5.92 2.86
CA PRO A 138 -22.96 6.19 4.22
C PRO A 138 -24.44 5.80 4.37
N PRO A 139 -24.95 5.59 5.59
CA PRO A 139 -26.35 5.25 5.81
C PRO A 139 -27.36 6.23 5.19
N SER A 140 -26.92 7.46 4.87
CA SER A 140 -27.70 8.45 4.13
C SER A 140 -27.91 8.12 2.64
N GLY A 141 -27.16 7.17 2.08
CA GLY A 141 -27.17 6.86 0.65
C GLY A 141 -26.44 7.88 -0.23
N LEU A 142 -25.70 8.82 0.37
CA LEU A 142 -25.22 10.02 -0.32
C LEU A 142 -23.75 10.34 -0.01
N LEU A 143 -22.94 10.42 -1.06
CA LEU A 143 -21.57 10.93 -1.04
C LEU A 143 -21.46 12.31 -1.68
N TYR A 144 -20.52 13.11 -1.18
CA TYR A 144 -20.21 14.44 -1.69
C TYR A 144 -18.83 14.48 -2.33
N VAL A 145 -18.71 15.16 -3.47
CA VAL A 145 -17.45 15.45 -4.17
C VAL A 145 -17.33 16.96 -4.34
N ASN A 146 -16.26 17.55 -3.81
CA ASN A 146 -15.95 18.96 -3.98
C ASN A 146 -14.42 19.14 -4.04
N HIS A 147 -13.92 19.55 -5.20
CA HIS A 147 -12.49 19.81 -5.42
C HIS A 147 -11.89 20.81 -4.40
N ALA A 148 -12.70 21.74 -3.89
CA ALA A 148 -12.28 22.76 -2.93
C ALA A 148 -12.50 22.36 -1.46
N ALA A 149 -12.93 21.12 -1.17
CA ALA A 149 -13.10 20.66 0.21
C ALA A 149 -11.74 20.61 0.93
N THR A 150 -11.76 20.99 2.21
CA THR A 150 -10.56 21.02 3.06
C THR A 150 -10.68 20.12 4.29
N GLY A 151 -11.80 19.40 4.42
CA GLY A 151 -12.05 18.46 5.52
C GLY A 151 -11.41 17.09 5.30
N GLY A 152 -11.93 16.08 5.98
CA GLY A 152 -11.32 14.74 6.06
C GLY A 152 -11.37 13.89 4.80
N ASN A 153 -11.87 14.40 3.66
CA ASN A 153 -11.93 13.69 2.37
C ASN A 153 -12.64 12.31 2.46
N ALA A 154 -13.71 12.23 3.25
CA ALA A 154 -14.48 11.01 3.51
C ALA A 154 -15.79 10.93 2.70
N GLY A 155 -16.17 11.99 1.99
CA GLY A 155 -17.39 12.06 1.20
C GLY A 155 -18.68 12.15 2.00
N THR A 156 -18.64 12.30 3.33
CA THR A 156 -19.82 12.24 4.21
C THR A 156 -20.58 13.57 4.37
N SER A 157 -19.97 14.69 3.98
CA SER A 157 -20.56 16.04 4.02
C SER A 157 -19.91 16.95 2.95
N TRP A 158 -20.46 18.15 2.70
CA TRP A 158 -19.78 19.13 1.84
C TRP A 158 -18.43 19.60 2.40
N ALA A 159 -18.26 19.60 3.73
CA ALA A 159 -17.00 19.98 4.36
C ALA A 159 -15.94 18.89 4.21
N ASP A 160 -16.36 17.62 4.32
CA ASP A 160 -15.51 16.43 4.23
C ASP A 160 -15.63 15.71 2.89
N ALA A 161 -16.07 16.42 1.83
CA ALA A 161 -16.31 15.83 0.53
C ALA A 161 -15.02 15.28 -0.10
N TYR A 162 -15.15 14.27 -0.97
CA TYR A 162 -14.03 13.83 -1.79
C TYR A 162 -13.56 14.95 -2.71
N THR A 163 -12.25 15.19 -2.78
CA THR A 163 -11.68 16.25 -3.62
C THR A 163 -11.60 15.88 -5.11
N ASN A 164 -11.86 14.63 -5.47
CA ASN A 164 -12.06 14.21 -6.84
C ASN A 164 -13.23 13.21 -6.96
N LEU A 165 -13.82 13.13 -8.15
CA LEU A 165 -14.91 12.19 -8.42
C LEU A 165 -14.42 10.74 -8.43
N GLN A 166 -13.17 10.52 -8.86
CA GLN A 166 -12.60 9.18 -8.94
C GLN A 166 -12.63 8.50 -7.57
N SER A 167 -12.16 9.15 -6.50
CA SER A 167 -12.18 8.62 -5.13
C SER A 167 -13.59 8.23 -4.68
N ALA A 168 -14.62 9.02 -5.02
CA ALA A 168 -16.01 8.68 -4.70
C ALA A 168 -16.53 7.45 -5.47
N LEU A 169 -16.03 7.20 -6.69
CA LEU A 169 -16.43 6.05 -7.51
C LEU A 169 -15.63 4.78 -7.21
N THR A 170 -14.41 4.93 -6.68
CA THR A 170 -13.41 3.86 -6.61
C THR A 170 -13.74 2.80 -5.57
N PHE A 171 -14.72 3.03 -4.69
CA PHE A 171 -14.99 2.15 -3.53
C PHE A 171 -16.47 1.94 -3.19
N LEU A 172 -17.39 2.28 -4.11
CA LEU A 172 -18.81 1.99 -3.90
C LEU A 172 -19.07 0.48 -3.98
N SER A 173 -19.10 -0.18 -2.83
CA SER A 173 -19.53 -1.58 -2.70
C SER A 173 -21.05 -1.75 -2.80
N GLU A 174 -21.81 -0.65 -2.69
CA GLU A 174 -23.27 -0.60 -2.70
C GLU A 174 -23.76 0.60 -3.54
N PRO A 175 -25.00 0.58 -4.09
CA PRO A 175 -25.55 1.69 -4.85
C PRO A 175 -25.61 2.97 -3.99
N CYS A 176 -24.99 4.05 -4.49
CA CYS A 176 -24.89 5.32 -3.78
C CYS A 176 -25.12 6.50 -4.72
N GLU A 177 -25.75 7.55 -4.19
CA GLU A 177 -25.86 8.82 -4.90
C GLU A 177 -24.59 9.65 -4.67
N ILE A 178 -24.06 10.25 -5.73
CA ILE A 178 -22.88 11.13 -5.65
C ILE A 178 -23.28 12.54 -6.07
N TRP A 179 -23.13 13.49 -5.15
CA TRP A 179 -23.33 14.90 -5.41
C TRP A 179 -22.01 15.60 -5.64
N VAL A 180 -21.84 16.17 -6.83
CA VAL A 180 -20.64 16.90 -7.21
C VAL A 180 -20.90 18.40 -7.10
N ALA A 181 -20.05 19.11 -6.35
CA ALA A 181 -20.08 20.56 -6.28
C ALA A 181 -19.87 21.16 -7.67
N ARG A 182 -20.56 22.27 -7.91
CA ARG A 182 -20.42 23.07 -9.13
C ARG A 182 -19.06 23.78 -9.17
#